data_AF-A0A1Y1X701-F1
#
_entry.id   AF-A0A1Y1X701-F1
#
_cell.length_a   1.000
_cell.length_b   1.000
_cell.length_c   1.000
_cell.angle_alpha   90.00
_cell.angle_beta   90.00
_cell.angle_gamma   90.00
#
_symmetry.space_group_name_H-M   'P 1'
#
loop_
_entity.id
_entity.type
_entity.pdbx_description
1 polymer ?
#
loop_
_entity_poly.entity_id
_entity_poly.type
_entity_poly.pdbx_seq_one_letter_code
_entity_poly.pdbx_strand_id
1 'polypeptide(L)'
;MIKMLGLCAARGSAPTISDCDDSNRYKWKVPVSGDGFYKSLNKNLCLNVNNINRGNIIMGDCNNEAVIMDIENSNNGDNIISPLDEASLSNVKYQTVWIYNKEYNLCLLSGSSESYRPLMYNCDDSDRSKWTIPSSGAGYFKTDYNKMNLYYGDVGRGTVVMKEKTNNYAIFKKVTISGNTFSIKSPIDGNRCLGFLDYSKDTKLNLNKCDKTKNDQQWEIRTSKPVLKYILNRV
;
A
#
# COMPACT_ATOMS: atom_id res chain seq x y z
N MET A 1 -28.91 11.61 -23.42
CA MET A 1 -29.37 11.09 -22.12
C MET A 1 -28.14 10.58 -21.39
N ILE A 2 -27.72 11.26 -20.33
CA ILE A 2 -26.57 10.84 -19.50
C ILE A 2 -27.12 9.85 -18.49
N LYS A 3 -26.55 8.64 -18.45
CA LYS A 3 -26.87 7.62 -17.44
C LYS A 3 -25.69 7.52 -16.50
N MET A 4 -25.94 7.51 -15.20
CA MET A 4 -24.92 7.35 -14.16
C MET A 4 -25.22 6.11 -13.33
N LEU A 5 -24.18 5.58 -12.70
CA LEU A 5 -24.31 4.51 -11.74
C LEU A 5 -25.13 5.00 -10.53
N GLY A 6 -26.36 4.51 -10.43
CA GLY A 6 -27.36 4.88 -9.45
C GLY A 6 -27.61 3.79 -8.42
N LEU A 7 -27.95 4.21 -7.20
CA LEU A 7 -28.07 3.32 -6.05
C LEU A 7 -29.49 3.16 -5.55
N CYS A 8 -30.16 2.13 -6.07
CA CYS A 8 -31.31 1.50 -5.42
C CYS A 8 -30.91 0.24 -4.60
N ALA A 9 -29.70 -0.28 -4.81
CA ALA A 9 -29.26 -1.59 -4.33
C ALA A 9 -29.04 -1.67 -2.79
N ALA A 10 -29.50 -2.75 -2.16
CA ALA A 10 -29.19 -3.10 -0.76
C ALA A 10 -27.73 -3.62 -0.61
N ARG A 11 -27.27 -3.78 0.63
CA ARG A 11 -25.96 -4.43 0.88
C ARG A 11 -25.93 -5.81 0.20
N GLY A 12 -24.83 -6.11 -0.49
CA GLY A 12 -24.64 -7.36 -1.24
C GLY A 12 -25.24 -7.38 -2.65
N SER A 13 -25.93 -6.32 -3.07
CA SER A 13 -26.53 -6.25 -4.42
C SER A 13 -25.74 -5.36 -5.38
N ALA A 14 -25.87 -5.65 -6.67
CA ALA A 14 -25.20 -4.92 -7.72
C ALA A 14 -25.76 -3.49 -7.88
N PRO A 15 -24.90 -2.48 -8.11
CA PRO A 15 -25.38 -1.14 -8.45
C PRO A 15 -26.12 -1.16 -9.80
N THR A 16 -27.04 -0.22 -9.99
CA THR A 16 -27.90 -0.14 -11.19
C THR A 16 -27.52 1.06 -12.04
N ILE A 17 -27.66 0.96 -13.37
CA ILE A 17 -27.52 2.12 -14.26
C ILE A 17 -28.92 2.65 -14.57
N SER A 18 -29.15 3.93 -14.30
CA SER A 18 -30.43 4.60 -14.56
C SER A 18 -30.24 6.08 -14.91
N ASP A 19 -31.34 6.74 -15.25
CA ASP A 19 -31.32 8.16 -15.58
C ASP A 19 -30.90 9.00 -14.37
N CYS A 20 -30.08 10.01 -14.63
CA CYS A 20 -29.50 10.84 -13.57
C CYS A 20 -30.55 11.78 -12.98
N ASP A 21 -30.51 11.93 -11.66
CA ASP A 21 -31.15 13.03 -10.95
C ASP A 21 -30.18 13.59 -9.87
N ASP A 22 -30.53 14.70 -9.24
CA ASP A 22 -29.70 15.34 -8.21
C ASP A 22 -29.78 14.69 -6.82
N SER A 23 -30.44 13.55 -6.70
CA SER A 23 -30.54 12.84 -5.43
C SER A 23 -29.21 12.22 -5.01
N ASN A 24 -29.04 11.99 -3.70
CA ASN A 24 -27.87 11.33 -3.15
C ASN A 24 -27.67 9.88 -3.66
N ARG A 25 -28.66 9.31 -4.39
CA ARG A 25 -28.57 7.99 -5.01
C ARG A 25 -27.53 7.92 -6.13
N TYR A 26 -27.23 9.04 -6.76
CA TYR A 26 -26.25 9.15 -7.86
C TYR A 26 -24.97 9.88 -7.46
N LYS A 27 -24.89 10.34 -6.20
CA LYS A 27 -23.73 11.07 -5.69
C LYS A 27 -22.81 10.14 -4.92
N TRP A 28 -21.53 10.27 -5.21
CA TRP A 28 -20.47 9.44 -4.66
C TRP A 28 -19.41 10.33 -4.00
N LYS A 29 -18.94 9.91 -2.84
CA LYS A 29 -17.69 10.40 -2.26
C LYS A 29 -16.57 9.56 -2.85
N VAL A 30 -15.75 10.20 -3.67
CA VAL A 30 -14.58 9.60 -4.31
C VAL A 30 -13.29 10.22 -3.74
N PRO A 31 -12.16 9.49 -3.78
CA PRO A 31 -10.87 10.08 -3.46
C PRO A 31 -10.54 11.24 -4.41
N VAL A 32 -9.97 12.32 -3.89
CA VAL A 32 -9.52 13.47 -4.71
C VAL A 32 -8.26 13.12 -5.53
N SER A 33 -7.51 12.12 -5.07
CA SER A 33 -6.34 11.53 -5.76
C SER A 33 -6.00 10.20 -5.10
N GLY A 34 -5.53 9.21 -5.87
CA GLY A 34 -5.06 7.94 -5.34
C GLY A 34 -6.17 6.93 -5.04
N ASP A 35 -5.74 5.72 -4.71
CA ASP A 35 -6.60 4.60 -4.32
C ASP A 35 -7.50 4.96 -3.13
N GLY A 36 -8.73 4.42 -3.15
CA GLY A 36 -9.63 4.57 -2.01
C GLY A 36 -11.04 4.09 -2.27
N PHE A 37 -11.94 4.54 -1.40
CA PHE A 37 -13.32 4.11 -1.40
C PHE A 37 -14.19 4.97 -2.31
N TYR A 38 -14.90 4.31 -3.22
CA TYR A 38 -16.00 4.92 -3.96
C TYR A 38 -17.28 4.69 -3.15
N LYS A 39 -17.61 5.68 -2.32
CA LYS A 39 -18.65 5.57 -1.31
C LYS A 39 -19.93 6.28 -1.73
N SER A 40 -21.04 5.57 -1.72
CA SER A 40 -22.38 6.15 -1.88
C SER A 40 -22.67 7.21 -0.83
N LEU A 41 -23.22 8.37 -1.24
CA LEU A 41 -23.79 9.33 -0.29
C LEU A 41 -25.16 8.90 0.24
N ASN A 42 -25.93 8.11 -0.50
CA ASN A 42 -27.26 7.64 -0.06
C ASN A 42 -27.18 6.62 1.08
N LYS A 43 -26.45 5.51 0.86
CA LYS A 43 -26.44 4.37 1.81
C LYS A 43 -25.16 4.25 2.62
N ASN A 44 -24.18 5.13 2.38
CA ASN A 44 -22.85 5.03 2.98
C ASN A 44 -22.14 3.68 2.69
N LEU A 45 -22.56 2.98 1.63
CA LEU A 45 -21.95 1.73 1.15
C LEU A 45 -20.86 2.03 0.13
N CYS A 46 -19.87 1.16 0.05
CA CYS A 46 -18.78 1.27 -0.90
C CYS A 46 -18.96 0.31 -2.08
N LEU A 47 -18.47 0.75 -3.23
CA LEU A 47 -18.34 -0.10 -4.41
C LEU A 47 -17.30 -1.19 -4.12
N ASN A 48 -17.70 -2.45 -4.24
CA ASN A 48 -16.85 -3.59 -3.93
C ASN A 48 -16.85 -4.55 -5.13
N VAL A 49 -15.67 -5.06 -5.48
CA VAL A 49 -15.53 -6.07 -6.52
C VAL A 49 -15.41 -7.42 -5.83
N ASN A 50 -16.55 -8.12 -5.67
CA ASN A 50 -16.60 -9.37 -4.91
C ASN A 50 -16.08 -10.58 -5.69
N ASN A 51 -16.06 -10.50 -7.01
CA ASN A 51 -15.56 -11.54 -7.90
C ASN A 51 -15.15 -10.93 -9.26
N ILE A 52 -13.88 -10.61 -9.37
CA ILE A 52 -13.22 -10.08 -10.57
C ILE A 52 -13.34 -11.01 -11.79
N ASN A 53 -13.31 -12.34 -11.59
CA ASN A 53 -13.36 -13.32 -12.69
C ASN A 53 -14.73 -13.30 -13.39
N ARG A 54 -15.76 -12.83 -12.67
CA ARG A 54 -17.10 -12.61 -13.19
C ARG A 54 -17.41 -11.14 -13.45
N GLY A 55 -16.46 -10.24 -13.16
CA GLY A 55 -16.67 -8.78 -13.22
C GLY A 55 -17.80 -8.30 -12.31
N ASN A 56 -18.11 -9.03 -11.24
CA ASN A 56 -19.28 -8.73 -10.43
C ASN A 56 -18.97 -7.62 -9.41
N ILE A 57 -19.72 -6.53 -9.53
CA ILE A 57 -19.60 -5.35 -8.68
C ILE A 57 -20.81 -5.33 -7.76
N ILE A 58 -20.59 -5.18 -6.46
CA ILE A 58 -21.64 -5.09 -5.45
C ILE A 58 -21.46 -3.86 -4.57
N MET A 59 -22.52 -3.51 -3.86
CA MET A 59 -22.50 -2.52 -2.79
C MET A 59 -22.27 -3.20 -1.45
N GLY A 60 -21.17 -2.89 -0.78
CA GLY A 60 -20.78 -3.52 0.47
C GLY A 60 -20.39 -2.50 1.53
N ASP A 61 -19.94 -3.03 2.67
CA ASP A 61 -19.29 -2.18 3.66
C ASP A 61 -17.98 -1.62 3.10
N CYS A 62 -17.63 -0.43 3.58
CA CYS A 62 -16.34 0.19 3.26
C CYS A 62 -15.24 -0.51 4.04
N ASN A 63 -14.85 -1.67 3.53
CA ASN A 63 -13.78 -2.52 4.02
C ASN A 63 -12.72 -2.65 2.94
N ASN A 64 -11.64 -3.37 3.22
CA ASN A 64 -10.48 -3.37 2.34
C ASN A 64 -10.68 -4.09 1.00
N GLU A 65 -11.80 -4.80 0.84
CA GLU A 65 -12.24 -5.39 -0.43
C GLU A 65 -12.91 -4.36 -1.35
N ALA A 66 -13.26 -3.20 -0.80
CA ALA A 66 -13.92 -2.09 -1.49
C ALA A 66 -12.94 -0.95 -1.87
N VAL A 67 -11.63 -1.14 -1.67
CA VAL A 67 -10.62 -0.19 -2.16
C VAL A 67 -10.50 -0.38 -3.66
N ILE A 68 -10.63 0.71 -4.40
CA ILE A 68 -10.41 0.77 -5.83
C ILE A 68 -9.12 1.55 -6.06
N MET A 69 -8.19 0.98 -6.83
CA MET A 69 -6.96 1.66 -7.22
C MET A 69 -7.24 2.67 -8.35
N ASP A 70 -6.41 3.70 -8.43
CA ASP A 70 -6.53 4.72 -9.48
C ASP A 70 -6.61 4.08 -10.87
N ILE A 71 -7.44 4.67 -11.72
CA ILE A 71 -7.61 4.31 -13.11
C ILE A 71 -6.31 4.66 -13.83
N GLU A 72 -5.47 3.66 -14.12
CA GLU A 72 -4.36 3.86 -15.05
C GLU A 72 -4.89 3.81 -16.48
N ASN A 73 -4.57 4.83 -17.29
CA ASN A 73 -4.86 4.88 -18.72
C ASN A 73 -4.27 3.65 -19.40
N SER A 74 -5.10 2.63 -19.62
CA SER A 74 -4.74 1.50 -20.45
C SER A 74 -5.20 1.76 -21.88
N ASN A 75 -4.47 1.23 -22.87
CA ASN A 75 -4.72 1.47 -24.30
C ASN A 75 -6.11 1.00 -24.81
N ASN A 76 -6.99 0.48 -23.94
CA ASN A 76 -8.34 0.00 -24.24
C ASN A 76 -9.45 0.69 -23.42
N GLY A 77 -9.16 1.80 -22.74
CA GLY A 77 -10.13 2.56 -21.93
C GLY A 77 -9.81 2.58 -20.43
N ASP A 78 -10.58 3.39 -19.71
CA ASP A 78 -10.49 3.62 -18.27
C ASP A 78 -10.92 2.36 -17.50
N ASN A 79 -9.98 1.65 -16.87
CA ASN A 79 -10.25 0.46 -16.09
C ASN A 79 -10.25 0.74 -14.57
N ILE A 80 -11.22 0.18 -13.86
CA ILE A 80 -11.28 0.15 -12.39
C ILE A 80 -10.53 -1.09 -11.92
N ILE A 81 -9.37 -0.92 -11.28
CA ILE A 81 -8.55 -2.05 -10.78
C ILE A 81 -8.77 -2.20 -9.27
N SER A 82 -9.24 -3.37 -8.83
CA SER A 82 -9.28 -3.72 -7.41
C SER A 82 -7.94 -4.36 -7.00
N PRO A 83 -7.35 -4.02 -5.83
CA PRO A 83 -6.13 -4.65 -5.33
C PRO A 83 -6.30 -6.14 -4.96
N LEU A 84 -7.53 -6.67 -5.02
CA LEU A 84 -7.88 -8.01 -4.55
C LEU A 84 -7.38 -9.18 -5.39
N ASP A 85 -6.73 -8.96 -6.53
CA ASP A 85 -6.32 -10.09 -7.36
C ASP A 85 -4.85 -10.45 -7.20
N GLU A 86 -4.59 -11.59 -6.58
CA GLU A 86 -3.31 -12.29 -6.66
C GLU A 86 -2.91 -12.53 -8.14
N ALA A 87 -3.88 -12.66 -9.05
CA ALA A 87 -3.64 -12.74 -10.49
C ALA A 87 -3.37 -11.39 -11.18
N SER A 88 -3.76 -10.23 -10.62
CA SER A 88 -3.27 -8.91 -11.07
C SER A 88 -1.81 -8.68 -10.67
N LEU A 89 -1.37 -9.33 -9.57
CA LEU A 89 0.02 -9.37 -9.13
C LEU A 89 0.86 -10.42 -9.90
N SER A 90 0.25 -11.33 -10.65
CA SER A 90 0.97 -12.38 -11.39
C SER A 90 1.90 -11.84 -12.49
N ASN A 91 1.60 -10.66 -13.02
CA ASN A 91 2.43 -9.96 -14.01
C ASN A 91 3.42 -8.97 -13.39
N VAL A 92 3.39 -8.79 -12.06
CA VAL A 92 4.29 -7.87 -11.37
C VAL A 92 5.68 -8.48 -11.36
N LYS A 93 6.65 -7.78 -11.95
CA LYS A 93 8.06 -8.17 -11.89
C LYS A 93 8.63 -7.81 -10.53
N TYR A 94 9.17 -8.79 -9.82
CA TYR A 94 9.81 -8.59 -8.53
C TYR A 94 11.33 -8.48 -8.66
N GLN A 95 11.95 -7.81 -7.71
CA GLN A 95 13.40 -7.69 -7.56
C GLN A 95 13.80 -7.83 -6.09
N THR A 96 14.97 -8.41 -5.85
CA THR A 96 15.57 -8.53 -4.51
C THR A 96 16.47 -7.33 -4.26
N VAL A 97 16.25 -6.64 -3.14
CA VAL A 97 16.89 -5.36 -2.83
C VAL A 97 17.15 -5.18 -1.34
N TRP A 98 18.03 -4.23 -1.01
CA TRP A 98 18.03 -3.55 0.28
C TRP A 98 17.15 -2.31 0.19
N ILE A 99 16.29 -2.12 1.19
CA ILE A 99 15.48 -0.90 1.35
C ILE A 99 16.23 -0.04 2.36
N TYR A 100 16.85 1.02 1.87
CA TYR A 100 17.87 1.79 2.59
C TYR A 100 17.34 3.18 2.97
N ASN A 101 17.58 3.59 4.21
CA ASN A 101 17.41 4.96 4.65
C ASN A 101 18.77 5.65 4.68
N LYS A 102 18.97 6.61 3.77
CA LYS A 102 20.24 7.31 3.59
C LYS A 102 20.59 8.24 4.75
N GLU A 103 19.60 8.86 5.36
CA GLU A 103 19.79 9.83 6.44
C GLU A 103 20.29 9.17 7.73
N TYR A 104 19.79 7.96 8.02
CA TYR A 104 20.23 7.17 9.17
C TYR A 104 21.34 6.17 8.84
N ASN A 105 21.60 5.92 7.55
CA ASN A 105 22.53 4.91 7.07
C ASN A 105 22.16 3.48 7.56
N LEU A 106 20.86 3.20 7.59
CA LEU A 106 20.25 1.96 8.07
C LEU A 106 19.35 1.36 6.99
N CYS A 107 19.05 0.07 7.10
CA CYS A 107 18.18 -0.67 6.22
C CYS A 107 16.91 -1.13 6.93
N LEU A 108 15.86 -1.36 6.15
CA LEU A 108 14.68 -2.08 6.62
C LEU A 108 15.06 -3.53 6.92
N LEU A 109 14.95 -3.92 8.19
CA LEU A 109 15.19 -5.27 8.67
C LEU A 109 13.85 -5.93 9.01
N SER A 110 13.62 -7.14 8.52
CA SER A 110 12.37 -7.85 8.82
C SER A 110 12.26 -8.22 10.31
N GLY A 111 11.03 -8.31 10.82
CA GLY A 111 10.78 -8.95 12.11
C GLY A 111 11.24 -10.42 12.09
N SER A 112 11.59 -10.95 13.26
CA SER A 112 12.12 -12.33 13.38
C SER A 112 11.04 -13.41 13.25
N SER A 113 9.77 -13.08 13.50
CA SER A 113 8.66 -14.03 13.47
C SER A 113 7.34 -13.32 13.12
N GLU A 114 6.27 -14.10 12.97
CA GLU A 114 4.94 -13.55 12.74
C GLU A 114 4.53 -12.57 13.84
N SER A 115 3.83 -11.50 13.46
CA SER A 115 3.38 -10.41 14.33
C SER A 115 4.50 -9.52 14.90
N TYR A 116 5.78 -9.80 14.62
CA TYR A 116 6.87 -8.91 15.00
C TYR A 116 6.95 -7.73 14.03
N ARG A 117 7.29 -6.55 14.57
CA ARG A 117 7.49 -5.35 13.77
C ARG A 117 8.82 -5.43 13.01
N PRO A 118 8.89 -4.91 11.77
CA PRO A 118 10.16 -4.64 11.14
C PRO A 118 10.89 -3.50 11.87
N LEU A 119 12.20 -3.44 11.66
CA LEU A 119 13.10 -2.48 12.29
C LEU A 119 13.82 -1.67 11.21
N MET A 120 14.33 -0.49 11.58
CA MET A 120 15.39 0.16 10.84
C MET A 120 16.72 -0.14 11.56
N TYR A 121 17.60 -0.90 10.92
CA TYR A 121 18.81 -1.42 11.54
C TYR A 121 20.01 -1.47 10.58
N ASN A 122 21.19 -1.84 11.05
CA ASN A 122 22.40 -1.88 10.22
C ASN A 122 22.18 -2.72 8.96
N CYS A 123 22.60 -2.18 7.82
CA CYS A 123 22.59 -2.91 6.56
C CYS A 123 23.61 -4.05 6.58
N ASP A 124 23.15 -5.28 6.47
CA ASP A 124 24.02 -6.47 6.38
C ASP A 124 23.61 -7.37 5.21
N ASP A 125 24.35 -8.47 5.04
CA ASP A 125 24.09 -9.46 3.99
C ASP A 125 23.11 -10.55 4.44
N SER A 126 22.50 -10.40 5.61
CA SER A 126 21.52 -11.37 6.11
C SER A 126 20.24 -11.30 5.27
N ASP A 127 19.53 -12.41 5.20
CA ASP A 127 18.25 -12.48 4.49
C ASP A 127 17.17 -11.63 5.15
N ARG A 128 17.36 -11.19 6.41
CA ARG A 128 16.46 -10.25 7.10
C ARG A 128 16.58 -8.82 6.55
N SER A 129 17.73 -8.47 5.98
CA SER A 129 18.00 -7.16 5.37
C SER A 129 17.60 -7.09 3.90
N LYS A 130 17.27 -8.23 3.29
CA LYS A 130 16.92 -8.35 1.87
C LYS A 130 15.42 -8.55 1.69
N TRP A 131 14.88 -7.83 0.73
CA TRP A 131 13.46 -7.82 0.43
C TRP A 131 13.22 -8.06 -1.05
N THR A 132 12.33 -9.00 -1.34
CA THR A 132 11.74 -9.18 -2.66
C THR A 132 10.53 -8.27 -2.78
N ILE A 133 10.59 -7.27 -3.66
CA ILE A 133 9.56 -6.23 -3.83
C ILE A 133 9.20 -6.00 -5.30
N PRO A 134 8.05 -5.36 -5.61
CA PRO A 134 7.70 -4.97 -6.96
C PRO A 134 8.74 -4.00 -7.56
N SER A 135 9.13 -4.26 -8.80
CA SER A 135 9.97 -3.35 -9.59
C SER A 135 9.24 -2.05 -9.85
N SER A 136 7.95 -2.14 -10.19
CA SER A 136 6.99 -1.03 -10.38
C SER A 136 5.64 -1.35 -9.73
N GLY A 137 4.82 -0.33 -9.52
CA GLY A 137 3.46 -0.48 -8.98
C GLY A 137 3.40 -0.87 -7.50
N ALA A 138 2.21 -1.29 -7.07
CA ALA A 138 1.93 -1.84 -5.75
C ALA A 138 2.11 -3.37 -5.74
N GLY A 139 2.43 -3.94 -4.59
CA GLY A 139 2.51 -5.40 -4.42
C GLY A 139 3.11 -5.80 -3.07
N TYR A 140 3.54 -7.06 -2.97
CA TYR A 140 4.02 -7.62 -1.71
C TYR A 140 5.47 -7.24 -1.43
N PHE A 141 5.73 -6.77 -0.22
CA PHE A 141 7.09 -6.57 0.27
C PHE A 141 7.47 -7.78 1.11
N LYS A 142 8.20 -8.72 0.51
CA LYS A 142 8.46 -10.04 1.09
C LYS A 142 9.91 -10.12 1.57
N THR A 143 10.13 -10.53 2.82
CA THR A 143 11.51 -10.73 3.31
C THR A 143 12.10 -12.01 2.75
N ASP A 144 13.40 -12.02 2.48
CA ASP A 144 14.09 -13.24 2.05
C ASP A 144 14.32 -14.22 3.20
N TYR A 145 14.24 -13.78 4.46
CA TYR A 145 14.52 -14.59 5.64
C TYR A 145 13.53 -15.74 5.87
N ASN A 146 12.27 -15.40 6.18
CA ASN A 146 11.21 -16.37 6.48
C ASN A 146 10.07 -16.30 5.46
N LYS A 147 10.28 -15.62 4.33
CA LYS A 147 9.31 -15.45 3.23
C LYS A 147 8.00 -14.80 3.66
N MET A 148 7.94 -14.11 4.81
CA MET A 148 6.77 -13.34 5.23
C MET A 148 6.68 -12.00 4.51
N ASN A 149 5.48 -11.44 4.47
CA ASN A 149 5.18 -10.13 3.94
C ASN A 149 5.20 -9.07 5.04
N LEU A 150 5.59 -7.85 4.67
CA LEU A 150 5.19 -6.65 5.39
C LEU A 150 3.66 -6.59 5.42
N TYR A 151 3.07 -6.35 6.59
CA TYR A 151 1.62 -6.44 6.78
C TYR A 151 1.10 -5.30 7.65
N TYR A 152 0.07 -4.59 7.19
CA TYR A 152 -0.62 -3.55 7.93
C TYR A 152 -1.59 -4.17 8.96
N GLY A 153 -1.09 -4.48 10.15
CA GLY A 153 -1.80 -5.25 11.19
C GLY A 153 -2.97 -4.53 11.85
N ASP A 154 -2.81 -3.26 12.22
CA ASP A 154 -3.85 -2.44 12.85
C ASP A 154 -3.88 -1.08 12.16
N VAL A 155 -4.93 -0.86 11.36
CA VAL A 155 -5.08 0.34 10.53
C VAL A 155 -5.19 1.60 11.39
N GLY A 156 -5.98 1.55 12.47
CA GLY A 156 -6.19 2.69 13.35
C GLY A 156 -4.90 3.15 14.02
N ARG A 157 -4.06 2.21 14.46
CA ARG A 157 -2.81 2.51 15.17
C ARG A 157 -1.59 2.67 14.25
N GLY A 158 -1.69 2.24 12.99
CA GLY A 158 -0.54 2.25 12.07
C GLY A 158 0.34 1.01 12.18
N THR A 159 -0.08 0.00 12.95
CA THR A 159 0.79 -1.14 13.27
C THR A 159 1.19 -1.91 12.03
N VAL A 160 2.50 -2.06 11.82
CA VAL A 160 3.07 -2.86 10.74
C VAL A 160 3.86 -4.04 11.32
N VAL A 161 3.63 -5.23 10.79
CA VAL A 161 4.19 -6.50 11.31
C VAL A 161 4.53 -7.45 10.16
N MET A 162 5.24 -8.54 10.46
CA MET A 162 5.45 -9.63 9.51
C MET A 162 4.28 -10.63 9.55
N LYS A 163 3.77 -11.06 8.39
CA LYS A 163 2.79 -12.17 8.26
C LYS A 163 2.99 -12.97 6.99
N GLU A 164 2.66 -14.26 7.01
CA GLU A 164 2.64 -15.09 5.80
C GLU A 164 1.47 -14.74 4.86
N LYS A 165 0.38 -14.21 5.43
CA LYS A 165 -0.85 -13.90 4.68
C LYS A 165 -0.61 -12.96 3.50
N THR A 166 -1.13 -13.34 2.35
CA THR A 166 -1.23 -12.52 1.14
C THR A 166 -2.67 -12.02 0.99
N ASN A 167 -2.89 -10.75 1.32
CA ASN A 167 -4.15 -10.04 1.10
C ASN A 167 -3.84 -8.54 0.97
N ASN A 168 -4.87 -7.70 0.85
CA ASN A 168 -4.69 -6.26 0.64
C ASN A 168 -3.91 -5.55 1.77
N TYR A 169 -3.89 -6.09 2.99
CA TYR A 169 -3.08 -5.55 4.09
C TYR A 169 -1.58 -5.83 3.93
N ALA A 170 -1.21 -6.79 3.10
CA ALA A 170 0.17 -7.07 2.75
C ALA A 170 0.66 -6.29 1.51
N ILE A 171 -0.23 -5.52 0.87
CA ILE A 171 0.10 -4.74 -0.33
C ILE A 171 0.65 -3.37 0.09
N PHE A 172 1.80 -3.03 -0.46
CA PHE A 172 2.47 -1.75 -0.28
C PHE A 172 2.89 -1.18 -1.63
N LYS A 173 3.01 0.14 -1.69
CA LYS A 173 3.50 0.87 -2.86
C LYS A 173 4.58 1.85 -2.47
N LYS A 174 5.50 2.08 -3.41
CA LYS A 174 6.51 3.13 -3.34
C LYS A 174 5.91 4.40 -3.94
N VAL A 175 5.96 5.50 -3.20
CA VAL A 175 5.52 6.81 -3.69
C VAL A 175 6.72 7.74 -3.73
N THR A 176 7.14 8.14 -4.93
CA THR A 176 8.31 8.99 -5.14
C THR A 176 8.15 10.34 -4.43
N ILE A 177 9.18 10.73 -3.67
CA ILE A 177 9.28 12.05 -3.04
C ILE A 177 10.12 12.96 -3.94
N SER A 178 11.34 12.52 -4.27
CA SER A 178 12.27 13.21 -5.18
C SER A 178 13.36 12.25 -5.63
N GLY A 179 13.78 12.32 -6.90
CA GLY A 179 14.81 11.43 -7.44
C GLY A 179 14.54 9.95 -7.16
N ASN A 180 15.51 9.27 -6.53
CA ASN A 180 15.40 7.86 -6.12
C ASN A 180 14.81 7.66 -4.71
N THR A 181 14.40 8.74 -4.04
CA THR A 181 13.85 8.72 -2.70
C THR A 181 12.33 8.59 -2.74
N PHE A 182 11.79 7.65 -1.95
CA PHE A 182 10.36 7.37 -1.89
C PHE A 182 9.86 7.14 -0.46
N SER A 183 8.56 7.25 -0.26
CA SER A 183 7.87 6.73 0.93
C SER A 183 7.25 5.36 0.62
N ILE A 184 7.20 4.49 1.63
CA ILE A 184 6.47 3.22 1.57
C ILE A 184 5.10 3.44 2.19
N LYS A 185 4.04 3.15 1.43
CA LYS A 185 2.65 3.34 1.85
C LYS A 185 1.83 2.08 1.61
N SER A 186 0.77 1.91 2.41
CA SER A 186 -0.28 0.94 2.06
C SER A 186 -1.38 1.64 1.26
N PRO A 187 -1.95 1.00 0.22
CA PRO A 187 -3.16 1.49 -0.46
C PRO A 187 -4.37 1.65 0.48
N ILE A 188 -4.38 0.99 1.63
CA ILE A 188 -5.48 1.06 2.62
C ILE A 188 -5.56 2.45 3.28
N ASP A 189 -4.42 3.09 3.52
CA ASP A 189 -4.35 4.45 4.07
C ASP A 189 -3.18 5.20 3.42
N GLY A 190 -3.48 5.90 2.32
CA GLY A 190 -2.50 6.68 1.56
C GLY A 190 -1.93 7.90 2.31
N ASN A 191 -2.47 8.25 3.47
CA ASN A 191 -1.98 9.33 4.32
C ASN A 191 -0.91 8.86 5.31
N ARG A 192 -0.58 7.56 5.31
CA ARG A 192 0.46 7.01 6.19
C ARG A 192 1.67 6.45 5.46
N CYS A 193 2.81 6.65 6.09
CA CYS A 193 4.14 6.36 5.57
C CYS A 193 4.92 5.52 6.60
N LEU A 194 5.67 4.54 6.12
CA LEU A 194 6.52 3.71 6.96
C LEU A 194 7.68 4.52 7.53
N GLY A 195 7.78 4.60 8.86
CA GLY A 195 8.86 5.26 9.59
C GLY A 195 8.96 4.76 11.04
N PHE A 196 9.71 5.42 11.90
CA PHE A 196 9.89 5.01 13.30
C PHE A 196 8.57 5.04 14.07
N LEU A 197 8.32 4.00 14.87
CA LEU A 197 7.17 4.00 15.80
C LEU A 197 7.30 5.11 16.84
N ASP A 198 8.50 5.27 17.39
CA ASP A 198 8.83 6.28 18.40
C ASP A 198 10.30 6.68 18.24
N TYR A 199 10.53 7.98 17.96
CA TYR A 199 11.86 8.56 17.76
C TYR A 199 12.75 8.51 19.01
N SER A 200 12.17 8.35 20.19
CA SER A 200 12.91 8.53 21.44
C SER A 200 13.69 7.29 21.88
N LYS A 201 13.32 6.07 21.44
CA LYS A 201 13.83 4.83 22.06
C LYS A 201 13.87 3.58 21.17
N ASP A 202 13.26 3.56 19.98
CA ASP A 202 13.04 2.29 19.27
C ASP A 202 13.40 2.36 17.79
N THR A 203 13.95 1.25 17.29
CA THR A 203 14.19 1.01 15.85
C THR A 203 12.97 0.41 15.16
N LYS A 204 11.94 0.02 15.92
CA LYS A 204 10.68 -0.51 15.39
C LYS A 204 9.98 0.51 14.50
N LEU A 205 9.34 -0.01 13.48
CA LEU A 205 8.63 0.79 12.50
C LEU A 205 7.11 0.75 12.68
N ASN A 206 6.46 1.75 12.09
CA ASN A 206 5.03 1.97 12.09
C ASN A 206 4.61 2.72 10.81
N LEU A 207 3.34 2.63 10.45
CA LEU A 207 2.72 3.51 9.47
C LEU A 207 2.20 4.76 10.18
N ASN A 208 2.99 5.83 10.10
CA ASN A 208 2.72 7.12 10.73
C ASN A 208 2.10 8.08 9.73
N LYS A 209 1.51 9.18 10.19
CA LYS A 209 1.10 10.27 9.29
C LYS A 209 2.29 10.68 8.42
N CYS A 210 2.07 10.70 7.10
CA CYS A 210 3.09 11.07 6.14
C CYS A 210 3.53 12.51 6.36
N ASP A 211 4.84 12.72 6.42
CA ASP A 211 5.47 14.03 6.50
C ASP A 211 6.77 13.99 5.70
N LYS A 212 6.82 14.74 4.59
CA LYS A 212 7.98 14.76 3.69
C LYS A 212 9.22 15.34 4.36
N THR A 213 9.10 16.05 5.48
CA THR A 213 10.23 16.57 6.25
C THR A 213 10.86 15.55 7.19
N LYS A 214 10.24 14.38 7.35
CA LYS A 214 10.70 13.32 8.25
C LYS A 214 11.61 12.33 7.52
N ASN A 215 12.90 12.40 7.85
CA ASN A 215 13.94 11.58 7.24
C ASN A 215 13.72 10.07 7.40
N ASP A 216 13.09 9.62 8.48
CA ASP A 216 12.81 8.21 8.76
C ASP A 216 11.71 7.63 7.86
N GLN A 217 10.95 8.49 7.18
CA GLN A 217 9.90 8.10 6.24
C GLN A 217 10.38 8.08 4.77
N GLN A 218 11.68 8.29 4.57
CA GLN A 218 12.32 8.38 3.26
C GLN A 218 13.23 7.17 3.04
N TRP A 219 13.02 6.49 1.92
CA TRP A 219 13.68 5.23 1.59
C TRP A 219 14.24 5.27 0.17
N GLU A 220 15.26 4.46 -0.08
CA GLU A 220 15.89 4.23 -1.36
C GLU A 220 16.00 2.73 -1.62
N ILE A 221 15.99 2.33 -2.90
CA ILE A 221 16.27 0.96 -3.31
C ILE A 221 17.75 0.85 -3.64
N ARG A 222 18.40 -0.17 -3.09
CA ARG A 222 19.78 -0.52 -3.39
C ARG A 222 19.83 -1.98 -3.85
N THR A 223 20.34 -2.22 -5.05
CA THR A 223 20.57 -3.56 -5.62
C THR A 223 21.91 -4.16 -5.20
N SER A 224 22.76 -3.36 -4.55
CA SER A 224 24.00 -3.76 -3.91
C SER A 224 23.97 -3.34 -2.44
N LYS A 225 24.65 -4.08 -1.57
CA LYS A 225 24.77 -3.74 -0.15
C LYS A 225 25.19 -2.28 0.04
N PRO A 226 24.44 -1.47 0.81
CA PRO A 226 24.85 -0.11 1.12
C PRO A 226 26.17 -0.11 1.90
N VAL A 227 27.20 0.53 1.35
CA VAL A 227 28.49 0.67 2.03
C VAL A 227 28.40 1.86 2.97
N LEU A 228 28.64 1.63 4.26
CA LEU A 228 28.77 2.72 5.24
C LEU A 228 29.94 3.61 4.78
N LYS A 229 29.65 4.84 4.35
CA LYS A 229 30.70 5.85 4.19
C LYS A 229 31.14 6.26 5.59
N TYR A 230 32.21 5.66 6.09
CA TYR A 230 32.95 6.27 7.18
C TYR A 230 33.44 7.61 6.68
N ILE A 231 32.92 8.71 7.25
CA ILE A 231 33.60 9.99 7.16
C ILE A 231 34.89 9.80 7.97
N LEU A 232 35.97 9.49 7.27
CA LEU A 232 37.30 9.69 7.80
C LEU A 232 37.44 11.21 8.00
N ASN A 233 37.13 11.67 9.21
CA ASN A 233 37.65 12.94 9.70
C ASN A 233 39.18 12.78 9.70
N ARG A 234 39.82 13.16 8.59
CA ARG A 234 41.25 13.38 8.57
C ARG A 234 41.52 14.53 9.55
N VAL A 235 42.31 14.18 10.56
CA VAL A 235 42.96 15.07 11.54
C VAL A 235 43.59 16.26 10.83
#